data_AF-B3G1C0-F1
#
_entry.id   AF-B3G1C0-F1
#
_cell.length_a   1.000
_cell.length_b   1.000
_cell.length_c   1.000
_cell.angle_alpha   90.00
_cell.angle_beta   90.00
_cell.angle_gamma   90.00
#
_symmetry.space_group_name_H-M   'P 1'
#
loop_
_entity.id
_entity.type
_entity.pdbx_description
1 polymer ?
#
loop_
_entity_poly.entity_id
_entity_poly.type
_entity_poly.pdbx_seq_one_letter_code
_entity_poly.pdbx_strand_id
1 'polypeptide(L)'
;MVYDQKTWDLQFRPVGHSLPYKQGCPRHWGCRSATLPWLKTMRELGIDVDEVKSTRASMDGQVPASLNFETWLKGKSKAFQDEKLGPGRADLWRRGVITLSDLLDQRGNPLSLAQLKSLYAPD
;
A
#
# COMPACT_ATOMS: atom_id res chain seq x y z
N MET A 1 -1.35 -4.56 2.93
CA MET A 1 -1.61 -4.11 1.55
C MET A 1 -1.50 -2.59 1.45
N VAL A 2 -2.42 -1.80 2.04
CA VAL A 2 -2.33 -0.32 1.98
C VAL A 2 -1.05 0.26 2.63
N TYR A 3 -0.55 -0.42 3.65
CA TYR A 3 0.69 -0.08 4.37
C TYR A 3 1.98 -0.48 3.63
N ASP A 4 1.89 -1.10 2.44
CA ASP A 4 3.06 -1.51 1.68
C ASP A 4 3.89 -0.29 1.23
N GLN A 5 5.20 -0.33 1.50
CA GLN A 5 6.16 0.76 1.26
C GLN A 5 5.78 2.12 1.85
N LYS A 6 4.96 2.13 2.91
CA LYS A 6 4.69 3.34 3.69
C LYS A 6 5.80 3.57 4.71
N THR A 7 6.09 4.83 5.01
CA THR A 7 7.23 5.23 5.83
C THR A 7 6.78 6.16 6.95
N TRP A 8 7.47 6.05 8.08
CA TRP A 8 7.26 6.90 9.23
C TRP A 8 8.60 7.45 9.69
N ASP A 9 8.58 8.63 10.29
CA ASP A 9 9.77 9.20 10.92
C ASP A 9 10.12 8.48 12.24
N LEU A 10 11.19 8.92 12.90
CA LEU A 10 11.64 8.35 14.17
C LEU A 10 10.64 8.56 15.33
N GLN A 11 9.64 9.44 15.15
CA GLN A 11 8.55 9.67 16.10
C GLN A 11 7.27 8.93 15.67
N PHE A 12 7.36 8.02 14.70
CA PHE A 12 6.25 7.25 14.14
C PHE A 12 5.15 8.10 13.50
N ARG A 13 5.47 9.32 13.06
CA ARG A 13 4.56 10.16 12.29
C ARG A 13 4.65 9.76 10.82
N PRO A 14 3.51 9.67 10.11
CA PRO A 14 3.50 9.22 8.73
C PRO A 14 4.17 10.25 7.80
N VAL A 15 4.94 9.78 6.83
CA VAL A 15 5.62 10.63 5.85
C VAL A 15 4.92 10.49 4.50
N GLY A 16 4.29 11.56 4.02
CA GLY A 16 3.59 11.57 2.72
C GLY A 16 2.27 10.76 2.68
N HIS A 17 1.68 10.43 3.82
CA HIS A 17 0.36 9.79 3.93
C HIS A 17 -0.30 10.08 5.29
N SER A 18 -1.56 9.63 5.47
CA SER A 18 -2.32 9.81 6.72
C SER A 18 -2.42 8.55 7.59
N LEU A 19 -1.91 7.40 7.11
CA LEU A 19 -2.05 6.13 7.83
C LEU A 19 -1.24 6.07 9.15
N PRO A 20 -1.86 5.72 10.28
CA PRO A 20 -1.19 5.63 11.58
C PRO A 20 -0.29 4.39 11.68
N TYR A 21 0.86 4.49 12.37
CA TYR A 21 1.83 3.38 12.47
C TYR A 21 1.27 2.08 13.07
N LYS A 22 0.30 2.14 14.00
CA LYS A 22 -0.31 0.97 14.69
C LYS A 22 0.69 -0.11 15.13
N GLN A 23 1.72 0.28 15.86
CA GLN A 23 2.73 -0.63 16.42
C GLN A 23 3.59 -1.41 15.39
N GLY A 24 3.45 -1.15 14.08
CA GLY A 24 4.30 -1.74 13.05
C GLY A 24 3.88 -3.12 12.56
N CYS A 25 4.87 -3.97 12.27
CA CYS A 25 4.70 -5.38 11.89
C CYS A 25 5.10 -6.29 13.05
N PRO A 26 4.42 -7.43 13.30
CA PRO A 26 3.33 -8.01 12.51
C PRO A 26 1.96 -7.36 12.81
N ARG A 27 1.16 -7.10 11.76
CA ARG A 27 -0.14 -6.39 11.89
C ARG A 27 -1.34 -7.31 12.11
N HIS A 28 -1.20 -8.59 11.79
CA HIS A 28 -2.25 -9.58 11.87
C HIS A 28 -1.62 -10.97 12.02
N TRP A 29 -2.44 -11.94 12.40
CA TRP A 29 -2.01 -13.34 12.44
C TRP A 29 -1.43 -13.76 11.08
N GLY A 30 -0.27 -14.43 11.09
CA GLY A 30 0.44 -14.86 9.88
C GLY A 30 1.02 -13.73 9.02
N CYS A 31 1.17 -12.50 9.54
CA CYS A 31 1.77 -11.40 8.81
C CYS A 31 3.23 -11.72 8.42
N ARG A 32 3.54 -11.62 7.13
CA ARG A 32 4.89 -11.80 6.56
C ARG A 32 5.56 -10.48 6.18
N SER A 33 5.02 -9.35 6.64
CA SER A 33 5.62 -8.04 6.44
C SER A 33 6.68 -7.78 7.52
N ALA A 34 7.70 -7.01 7.16
CA ALA A 34 8.74 -6.56 8.08
C ALA A 34 8.85 -5.04 8.02
N THR A 35 9.18 -4.43 9.16
CA THR A 35 9.58 -3.02 9.21
C THR A 35 11.09 -2.95 9.06
N LEU A 36 11.56 -2.20 8.07
CA LEU A 36 12.98 -2.00 7.81
C LEU A 36 13.36 -0.54 8.12
N PRO A 37 14.60 -0.27 8.57
CA PRO A 37 15.06 1.10 8.71
C PRO A 37 15.07 1.79 7.35
N TRP A 38 14.54 3.00 7.31
CA TRP A 38 14.63 3.85 6.12
C TRP A 38 15.89 4.70 6.22
N LEU A 39 16.85 4.42 5.34
CA LEU A 39 18.13 5.11 5.30
C LEU A 39 18.01 6.42 4.52
N LYS A 40 18.86 7.38 4.89
CA LYS A 40 19.11 8.57 4.08
C LYS A 40 19.62 8.16 2.69
N THR A 41 19.32 8.99 1.71
CA THR A 41 19.90 8.88 0.37
C THR A 41 21.41 9.10 0.39
N MET A 42 22.13 8.56 -0.59
CA MET A 42 23.57 8.75 -0.78
C MET A 42 23.91 10.24 -0.84
N ARG A 43 23.09 11.03 -1.54
CA ARG A 43 23.27 12.49 -1.64
C ARG A 43 23.05 13.21 -0.32
N GLU A 44 22.07 12.79 0.50
CA GLU A 44 21.91 13.30 1.87
C GLU A 44 23.06 12.90 2.81
N LEU A 45 23.82 11.87 2.46
CA LEU A 45 25.06 11.48 3.13
C LEU A 45 26.30 12.19 2.56
N GLY A 46 26.13 13.07 1.56
CA GLY A 46 27.23 13.81 0.92
C GLY A 46 27.96 13.02 -0.18
N ILE A 47 27.40 11.91 -0.63
CA ILE A 47 27.95 11.06 -1.70
C ILE A 47 27.15 11.33 -2.97
N ASP A 48 27.77 11.97 -3.97
CA ASP A 48 27.11 12.33 -5.22
C ASP A 48 27.06 11.14 -6.21
N VAL A 49 26.24 10.15 -5.86
CA VAL A 49 25.94 8.98 -6.69
C VAL A 49 24.44 8.71 -6.66
N ASP A 50 23.95 8.02 -7.68
CA ASP A 50 22.56 7.58 -7.75
C ASP A 50 22.31 6.37 -6.83
N GLU A 51 21.07 6.24 -6.34
CA GLU A 51 20.66 5.11 -5.51
C GLU A 51 20.72 3.77 -6.24
N VAL A 52 21.13 2.73 -5.52
CA VAL A 52 21.12 1.36 -6.04
C VAL A 52 19.69 0.86 -6.18
N LYS A 53 19.27 0.59 -7.42
CA LYS A 53 17.98 -0.04 -7.70
C LYS A 53 18.08 -1.55 -7.49
N SER A 54 17.27 -2.09 -6.60
CA SER A 54 17.20 -3.53 -6.29
C SER A 54 15.91 -4.17 -6.80
N THR A 55 15.88 -5.50 -6.83
CA THR A 55 14.70 -6.30 -7.19
C THR A 55 14.32 -7.24 -6.05
N ARG A 56 13.10 -7.77 -6.12
CA ARG A 56 12.57 -8.79 -5.21
C ARG A 56 11.77 -9.83 -5.98
N ALA A 57 11.66 -11.03 -5.42
CA ALA A 57 10.78 -12.05 -5.95
C ALA A 57 9.30 -11.65 -5.83
N SER A 58 8.51 -11.95 -6.86
CA SER A 58 7.06 -11.78 -6.93
C SER A 58 6.45 -12.98 -7.68
N MET A 59 5.11 -13.09 -7.69
CA MET A 59 4.41 -14.25 -8.23
C MET A 59 4.69 -14.51 -9.73
N ASP A 60 4.91 -13.46 -10.51
CA ASP A 60 5.17 -13.55 -11.96
C ASP A 60 6.66 -13.33 -12.31
N GLY A 61 7.56 -13.50 -11.34
CA GLY A 61 8.99 -13.31 -11.50
C GLY A 61 9.55 -12.12 -10.70
N GLN A 62 10.78 -11.74 -11.01
CA GLN A 62 11.47 -10.62 -10.34
C GLN A 62 10.81 -9.29 -10.68
N VAL A 63 10.58 -8.46 -9.67
CA VAL A 63 10.05 -7.09 -9.81
C VAL A 63 10.96 -6.09 -9.10
N PRO A 64 10.95 -4.80 -9.49
CA PRO A 64 11.66 -3.77 -8.74
C PRO A 64 11.24 -3.76 -7.27
N ALA A 65 12.20 -3.56 -6.35
CA ALA A 65 11.90 -3.49 -4.92
C ALA A 65 10.96 -2.32 -4.59
N SER A 66 11.03 -1.23 -5.36
CA SER A 66 10.16 -0.05 -5.26
C SER A 66 8.73 -0.25 -5.80
N LEU A 67 8.42 -1.41 -6.39
CA LEU A 67 7.07 -1.70 -6.87
C LEU A 67 6.13 -1.96 -5.69
N ASN A 68 5.28 -0.98 -5.38
CA ASN A 68 4.25 -1.11 -4.34
C ASN A 68 3.05 -1.95 -4.81
N PHE A 69 2.27 -2.44 -3.84
CA PHE A 69 1.10 -3.29 -4.07
C PHE A 69 0.07 -2.69 -5.02
N GLU A 70 -0.25 -1.40 -4.91
CA GLU A 70 -1.30 -0.80 -5.74
C GLU A 70 -0.87 -0.75 -7.22
N THR A 71 0.35 -0.28 -7.49
CA THR A 71 0.93 -0.27 -8.84
C THR A 71 1.05 -1.68 -9.40
N TRP A 72 1.47 -2.64 -8.58
CA TRP A 72 1.53 -4.05 -8.96
C TRP A 72 0.15 -4.62 -9.32
N LEU A 73 -0.89 -4.28 -8.55
CA LEU A 73 -2.25 -4.76 -8.79
C LEU A 73 -2.85 -4.15 -10.06
N LYS A 74 -2.51 -2.89 -10.39
CA LYS A 74 -2.94 -2.23 -11.64
C LYS A 74 -2.46 -2.97 -12.88
N GLY A 75 -1.28 -3.60 -12.79
CA GLY A 75 -0.73 -4.43 -13.87
C GLY A 75 -1.35 -5.82 -14.02
N LYS A 76 -2.32 -6.21 -13.17
CA LYS A 76 -2.99 -7.52 -13.24
C LYS A 76 -4.24 -7.50 -14.10
N SER A 77 -4.69 -8.68 -14.51
CA SER A 77 -5.94 -8.82 -15.26
C SER A 77 -7.15 -8.36 -14.45
N LYS A 78 -8.21 -7.93 -15.15
CA LYS A 78 -9.47 -7.51 -14.51
C LYS A 78 -10.02 -8.61 -13.59
N ALA A 79 -10.01 -9.85 -14.05
CA ALA A 79 -10.46 -11.01 -13.28
C ALA A 79 -9.67 -11.19 -11.97
N PHE A 80 -8.35 -11.03 -12.02
CA PHE A 80 -7.51 -11.11 -10.82
C PHE A 80 -7.79 -9.96 -9.84
N GLN A 81 -7.97 -8.74 -10.36
CA GLN A 81 -8.34 -7.60 -9.53
C GLN A 81 -9.70 -7.80 -8.85
N ASP A 82 -10.68 -8.32 -9.59
CA ASP A 82 -12.01 -8.64 -9.07
C ASP A 82 -11.96 -9.75 -8.01
N GLU A 83 -11.10 -10.76 -8.19
CA GLU A 83 -10.85 -11.80 -7.19
C GLU A 83 -10.27 -11.21 -5.89
N LYS A 84 -9.33 -10.26 -5.98
CA LYS A 84 -8.65 -9.72 -4.79
C LYS A 84 -9.44 -8.64 -4.06
N LEU A 85 -10.17 -7.78 -4.77
CA LEU A 85 -10.91 -6.66 -4.16
C LEU A 85 -12.42 -6.93 -4.05
N GLY A 86 -12.94 -7.89 -4.81
CA GLY A 86 -14.36 -8.02 -5.11
C GLY A 86 -14.78 -7.11 -6.27
N PRO A 87 -15.75 -7.52 -7.11
CA PRO A 87 -16.05 -6.85 -8.38
C PRO A 87 -16.50 -5.39 -8.21
N GLY A 88 -17.29 -5.08 -7.17
CA GLY A 88 -17.75 -3.71 -6.92
C GLY A 88 -16.64 -2.76 -6.50
N ARG A 89 -15.78 -3.16 -5.55
CA ARG A 89 -14.63 -2.35 -5.11
C ARG A 89 -13.61 -2.20 -6.23
N ALA A 90 -13.37 -3.28 -6.98
CA ALA A 90 -12.45 -3.28 -8.11
C ALA A 90 -12.94 -2.34 -9.23
N ASP A 91 -14.24 -2.28 -9.50
CA ASP A 91 -14.82 -1.32 -10.46
C ASP A 91 -14.57 0.13 -10.03
N LEU A 92 -14.95 0.48 -8.80
CA LEU A 92 -14.74 1.84 -8.26
C LEU A 92 -13.27 2.24 -8.26
N TRP A 93 -12.38 1.31 -7.88
CA TRP A 93 -10.94 1.54 -7.85
C TRP A 93 -10.35 1.71 -9.25
N ARG A 94 -10.75 0.88 -10.23
CA ARG A 94 -10.34 1.05 -11.65
C ARG A 94 -10.81 2.36 -12.25
N ARG A 95 -12.02 2.82 -11.88
CA ARG A 95 -12.55 4.12 -12.30
C ARG A 95 -11.92 5.30 -11.55
N GLY A 96 -11.04 5.05 -10.58
CA GLY A 96 -10.40 6.10 -9.78
C GLY A 96 -11.33 6.81 -8.80
N VAL A 97 -12.54 6.28 -8.56
CA VAL A 97 -13.50 6.83 -7.59
C VAL A 97 -13.02 6.64 -6.16
N ILE A 98 -12.33 5.52 -5.91
CA ILE A 98 -11.71 5.21 -4.63
C ILE A 98 -10.26 4.79 -4.83
N THR A 99 -9.43 5.05 -3.84
CA THR A 99 -8.09 4.49 -3.68
C THR A 99 -8.15 3.27 -2.75
N LEU A 100 -7.05 2.50 -2.65
CA LEU A 100 -6.98 1.41 -1.66
C LEU A 100 -7.01 1.93 -0.22
N SER A 101 -6.62 3.18 0.02
CA SER A 101 -6.67 3.80 1.35
C SER A 101 -8.10 4.10 1.79
N ASP A 102 -8.98 4.41 0.84
CA ASP A 102 -10.41 4.68 1.09
C ASP A 102 -11.20 3.43 1.50
N LEU A 103 -10.58 2.25 1.38
CA LEU A 103 -11.10 1.00 1.93
C LEU A 103 -10.85 0.87 3.44
N LEU A 104 -10.17 1.84 4.05
CA LEU A 104 -9.87 1.88 5.47
C LEU A 104 -10.55 3.07 6.14
N ASP A 105 -10.90 2.93 7.42
CA ASP A 105 -11.29 4.07 8.27
C ASP A 105 -10.07 4.95 8.60
N GLN A 106 -10.30 6.11 9.25
CA GLN A 106 -9.23 7.01 9.71
C GLN A 106 -8.28 6.34 10.71
N ARG A 107 -8.76 5.31 11.39
CA ARG A 107 -7.94 4.51 12.27
C ARG A 107 -7.15 3.50 11.48
N GLY A 108 -7.33 3.27 10.18
CA GLY A 108 -6.65 2.27 9.35
C GLY A 108 -7.22 0.85 9.46
N ASN A 109 -8.49 0.69 9.86
CA ASN A 109 -9.21 -0.59 9.87
C ASN A 109 -10.00 -0.77 8.58
N PRO A 110 -10.14 -2.00 8.04
CA PRO A 110 -10.96 -2.23 6.85
C PRO A 110 -12.42 -1.85 7.05
N LEU A 111 -13.00 -1.15 6.06
CA LEU A 111 -14.43 -0.84 6.03
C LEU A 111 -15.25 -2.03 5.51
N SER A 112 -16.39 -2.26 6.15
CA SER A 112 -17.40 -3.21 5.69
C SER A 112 -18.05 -2.76 4.39
N LEU A 113 -18.69 -3.68 3.67
CA LEU A 113 -19.45 -3.33 2.45
C LEU A 113 -20.58 -2.34 2.73
N ALA A 114 -21.25 -2.45 3.89
CA ALA A 114 -22.31 -1.53 4.28
C ALA A 114 -21.77 -0.10 4.51
N GLN A 115 -20.62 0.04 5.18
CA GLN A 115 -19.96 1.33 5.38
C GLN A 115 -19.52 1.96 4.06
N LEU A 116 -18.95 1.17 3.15
CA LEU A 116 -18.57 1.67 1.82
C LEU A 116 -19.79 2.13 1.02
N LYS A 117 -20.90 1.38 1.07
CA LYS A 117 -22.16 1.82 0.44
C LYS A 117 -22.66 3.13 1.04
N SER A 118 -22.62 3.29 2.36
CA SER A 118 -23.07 4.54 2.99
C SER A 118 -22.21 5.75 2.59
N LEU A 119 -20.93 5.57 2.26
CA LEU A 119 -20.00 6.65 1.92
C LEU A 119 -20.01 7.00 0.42
N TYR A 120 -20.31 6.02 -0.44
CA TYR A 120 -20.12 6.11 -1.89
C TYR A 120 -21.36 5.72 -2.70
N ALA A 121 -22.51 5.42 -2.08
CA ALA A 121 -23.73 5.24 -2.84
C ALA A 121 -24.11 6.58 -3.49
N PRO A 122 -24.34 6.62 -4.80
CA PRO A 122 -25.09 7.72 -5.39
C PRO A 122 -26.52 7.67 -4.83
N ASP A 123 -27.08 8.85 -4.55
CA ASP A 123 -28.52 9.01 -4.30
C ASP A 123 -29.37 8.40 -5.44
#